data_AF-A0A7S2C0B2-F1
#
_entry.id   AF-A0A7S2C0B2-F1
#
_cell.length_a   1.000
_cell.length_b   1.000
_cell.length_c   1.000
_cell.angle_alpha   90.00
_cell.angle_beta   90.00
_cell.angle_gamma   90.00
#
_symmetry.space_group_name_H-M   'P 1'
#
loop_
_entity.id
_entity.type
_entity.pdbx_description
1 polymer ?
#
loop_
_entity_poly.entity_id
_entity_poly.type
_entity_poly.pdbx_seq_one_letter_code
_entity_poly.pdbx_strand_id
1 'polypeptide(L)'
;MEQTSTRPKRRFGKKVRKGVSKAFSRSKSLSAGNRRYSENVVKDESVDGSVGSLREESVDGSPIEWSDTIVEDNEKKRIAALNANVYKNASNLVEESETKSRSFYSWLRWSPDLDSTVRSQLRKHFPGAMPDLAVLPRLKLILEDEQFGILPGNTIFGSSVCPDEINNEKGGLIDMLKSHFGQCMPIGGLSGAPLTGKTGFGAFAHHVPDNGNVFVLFAPHIAITDDGEIGKILREGQSHLTTSCGAVCGAYEACRGREVGDDEEFDPADFQMHWIQEQLKPYVEDIAQQEEPMASLVFQAFEMVKKQIKEVVHTGFTETGRLVLLGGIQINMPGDYHDHFLPLMLELRQKDVSTGTDIAVDCLDKFRQTLQLRESMVEYTKDPFNMGYYDADFSRLGWGPKLDTPCRNALRSNFHHAMPGKA
;
A
#
# COMPACT_ATOMS: atom_id res chain seq x y z
N MET A 1 -8.52 55.25 3.73
CA MET A 1 -8.30 55.82 2.39
C MET A 1 -7.28 54.94 1.69
N GLU A 2 -7.78 53.92 0.99
CA GLU A 2 -6.99 52.98 0.20
C GLU A 2 -6.55 53.61 -1.11
N GLN A 3 -5.29 53.44 -1.48
CA GLN A 3 -4.79 53.65 -2.84
C GLN A 3 -4.58 52.29 -3.51
N THR A 4 -5.41 52.02 -4.51
CA THR A 4 -5.33 50.88 -5.41
C THR A 4 -4.27 51.13 -6.49
N SER A 5 -3.27 50.25 -6.59
CA SER A 5 -2.28 50.23 -7.68
C SER A 5 -2.48 48.99 -8.55
N THR A 6 -2.94 49.21 -9.76
CA THR A 6 -3.21 48.24 -10.83
C THR A 6 -1.94 47.63 -11.44
N ARG A 7 -1.86 46.30 -11.53
CA ARG A 7 -0.88 45.56 -12.37
C ARG A 7 -1.43 45.31 -13.79
N PRO A 8 -0.59 45.33 -14.85
CA PRO A 8 -1.05 45.16 -16.23
C PRO A 8 -1.18 43.68 -16.66
N LYS A 9 -2.27 43.36 -17.35
CA LYS A 9 -2.56 42.06 -17.98
C LYS A 9 -1.69 41.84 -19.23
N ARG A 10 -0.93 40.74 -19.27
CA ARG A 10 -0.23 40.26 -20.49
C ARG A 10 -1.22 39.52 -21.41
N ARG A 11 -1.30 39.97 -22.66
CA ARG A 11 -2.01 39.34 -23.78
C ARG A 11 -1.23 38.09 -24.25
N PHE A 12 -1.88 36.93 -24.26
CA PHE A 12 -1.43 35.77 -25.05
C PHE A 12 -2.25 35.66 -26.33
N GLY A 13 -1.55 35.68 -27.46
CA GLY A 13 -2.13 35.59 -28.80
C GLY A 13 -2.58 34.17 -29.15
N LYS A 14 -3.80 34.06 -29.67
CA LYS A 14 -4.33 32.85 -30.32
C LYS A 14 -3.59 32.61 -31.64
N LYS A 15 -2.88 31.48 -31.76
CA LYS A 15 -2.49 30.92 -33.06
C LYS A 15 -3.56 29.93 -33.52
N VAL A 16 -4.23 30.30 -34.61
CA VAL A 16 -5.17 29.49 -35.38
C VAL A 16 -4.38 28.50 -36.24
N ARG A 17 -4.74 27.21 -36.22
CA ARG A 17 -4.43 26.26 -37.29
C ARG A 17 -5.74 25.64 -37.81
N LYS A 18 -6.10 26.01 -39.05
CA LYS A 18 -6.95 25.23 -39.96
C LYS A 18 -6.22 23.88 -40.21
N GLY A 19 -6.81 22.69 -40.26
CA GLY A 19 -8.09 22.25 -40.80
C GLY A 19 -7.77 21.29 -41.95
N VAL A 20 -7.92 19.98 -41.73
CA VAL A 20 -8.08 18.97 -42.81
C VAL A 20 -9.04 17.89 -42.30
N SER A 21 -10.15 17.76 -43.01
CA SER A 21 -11.24 16.80 -42.82
C SER A 21 -11.24 15.77 -43.95
N LYS A 22 -11.57 14.51 -43.62
CA LYS A 22 -12.13 13.38 -44.42
C LYS A 22 -11.45 12.07 -43.95
N ALA A 23 -12.10 10.92 -43.78
CA ALA A 23 -13.36 10.43 -44.35
C ALA A 23 -14.06 9.44 -43.41
N PHE A 24 -15.40 9.48 -43.44
CA PHE A 24 -16.31 8.43 -43.00
C PHE A 24 -16.46 7.42 -44.15
N SER A 25 -16.42 6.12 -43.87
CA SER A 25 -17.01 5.11 -44.76
C SER A 25 -17.65 3.97 -43.95
N ARG A 26 -18.91 3.71 -44.30
CA ARG A 26 -19.80 2.64 -43.83
C ARG A 26 -19.41 1.27 -44.41
N SER A 27 -19.64 0.20 -43.64
CA SER A 27 -20.14 -1.11 -44.11
C SER A 27 -20.71 -1.88 -42.91
N LYS A 28 -22.03 -1.89 -42.71
CA LYS A 28 -23.01 -2.93 -43.10
C LYS A 28 -22.79 -4.32 -42.47
N SER A 29 -23.79 -4.65 -41.66
CA SER A 29 -24.23 -5.94 -41.11
C SER A 29 -24.24 -7.11 -42.10
N LEU A 30 -23.97 -8.32 -41.59
CA LEU A 30 -24.66 -9.56 -41.96
C LEU A 30 -24.71 -10.50 -40.74
N SER A 31 -25.82 -11.19 -40.62
CA SER A 31 -26.36 -11.91 -39.46
C SER A 31 -26.15 -13.42 -39.51
N ALA A 32 -26.35 -14.04 -38.34
CA ALA A 32 -26.89 -15.38 -38.09
C ALA A 32 -25.96 -16.60 -38.20
N GLY A 33 -25.81 -17.28 -37.06
CA GLY A 33 -25.19 -18.59 -36.92
C GLY A 33 -25.59 -19.23 -35.59
N ASN A 34 -26.85 -19.62 -35.48
CA ASN A 34 -27.46 -20.30 -34.34
C ASN A 34 -26.90 -21.75 -34.24
N ARG A 35 -26.33 -22.18 -33.11
CA ARG A 35 -26.11 -23.60 -32.80
C ARG A 35 -26.58 -23.94 -31.39
N ARG A 36 -27.65 -24.73 -31.38
CA ARG A 36 -28.21 -25.45 -30.24
C ARG A 36 -27.19 -26.46 -29.70
N TYR A 37 -27.05 -26.52 -28.38
CA TYR A 37 -26.54 -27.70 -27.70
C TYR A 37 -27.70 -28.69 -27.55
N SER A 38 -27.55 -29.87 -28.15
CA SER A 38 -28.42 -31.02 -27.94
C SER A 38 -27.79 -31.95 -26.92
N GLU A 39 -28.57 -32.31 -25.90
CA GLU A 39 -28.37 -33.47 -25.05
C GLU A 39 -28.17 -34.72 -25.92
N ASN A 40 -27.20 -35.56 -25.56
CA ASN A 40 -27.21 -36.97 -25.92
C ASN A 40 -26.54 -37.77 -24.80
N VAL A 41 -27.39 -38.53 -24.13
CA VAL A 41 -27.08 -39.66 -23.26
C VAL A 41 -26.49 -40.78 -24.10
N VAL A 42 -25.33 -41.32 -23.70
CA VAL A 42 -24.86 -42.65 -24.12
C VAL A 42 -24.35 -43.39 -22.89
N LYS A 43 -24.95 -44.55 -22.65
CA LYS A 43 -24.54 -45.60 -21.70
C LYS A 43 -23.47 -46.50 -22.35
N ASP A 44 -22.82 -47.28 -21.50
CA ASP A 44 -21.92 -48.45 -21.72
C ASP A 44 -20.47 -48.17 -21.33
N GLU A 45 -19.72 -49.07 -20.70
CA GLU A 45 -19.97 -50.35 -20.01
C GLU A 45 -18.72 -50.60 -19.12
N SER A 46 -18.86 -51.54 -18.20
CA SER A 46 -17.95 -52.04 -17.15
C SER A 46 -16.49 -52.38 -17.51
N VAL A 47 -15.64 -52.43 -16.47
CA VAL A 47 -14.67 -53.51 -16.05
C VAL A 47 -13.64 -52.86 -15.09
N ASP A 48 -13.77 -52.98 -13.76
CA ASP A 48 -13.24 -54.02 -12.83
C ASP A 48 -11.91 -53.61 -12.15
N GLY A 49 -11.77 -53.94 -10.85
CA GLY A 49 -10.46 -54.04 -10.19
C GLY A 49 -10.21 -53.27 -8.87
N SER A 50 -10.89 -53.66 -7.79
CA SER A 50 -10.37 -53.78 -6.40
C SER A 50 -9.65 -52.62 -5.69
N VAL A 51 -10.23 -52.10 -4.60
CA VAL A 51 -9.48 -51.73 -3.38
C VAL A 51 -10.30 -52.12 -2.14
N GLY A 52 -9.64 -52.78 -1.19
CA GLY A 52 -10.21 -53.52 -0.08
C GLY A 52 -10.83 -52.70 1.05
N SER A 53 -11.60 -53.43 1.87
CA SER A 53 -12.27 -52.95 3.07
C SER A 53 -11.30 -52.75 4.23
N LEU A 54 -11.52 -51.66 4.99
CA LEU A 54 -11.16 -51.59 6.39
C LEU A 54 -12.34 -51.01 7.17
N ARG A 55 -12.57 -51.65 8.33
CA ARG A 55 -13.73 -51.58 9.20
C ARG A 55 -13.91 -50.20 9.84
N GLU A 56 -15.16 -49.79 9.99
CA GLU A 56 -15.59 -48.73 10.91
C GLU A 56 -15.44 -49.21 12.35
N GLU A 57 -14.64 -48.50 13.15
CA GLU A 57 -14.73 -48.50 14.61
C GLU A 57 -15.37 -47.19 15.05
N SER A 58 -16.48 -47.32 15.78
CA SER A 58 -17.26 -46.25 16.39
C SER A 58 -16.49 -45.58 17.53
N VAL A 59 -16.33 -44.26 17.47
CA VAL A 59 -15.91 -43.44 18.62
C VAL A 59 -17.05 -42.46 18.94
N ASP A 60 -17.61 -42.65 20.13
CA ASP A 60 -18.22 -41.68 21.05
C ASP A 60 -18.47 -40.26 20.48
N GLY A 61 -19.76 -39.97 20.25
CA GLY A 61 -20.26 -38.64 19.98
C GLY A 61 -20.49 -37.87 21.27
N SER A 62 -19.49 -37.09 21.67
CA SER A 62 -19.65 -35.93 22.54
C SER A 62 -19.03 -34.71 21.83
N PRO A 63 -19.77 -33.60 21.63
CA PRO A 63 -19.21 -32.41 20.98
C PRO A 63 -18.07 -31.86 21.85
N ILE A 64 -16.88 -31.74 21.29
CA ILE A 64 -15.82 -30.91 21.88
C ILE A 64 -16.27 -29.47 21.70
N GLU A 65 -16.86 -28.87 22.74
CA GLU A 65 -17.06 -27.43 22.83
C GLU A 65 -15.69 -26.76 22.86
N TRP A 66 -15.23 -26.27 21.71
CA TRP A 66 -14.21 -25.24 21.67
C TRP A 66 -14.87 -23.97 22.17
N SER A 67 -14.51 -23.51 23.37
CA SER A 67 -15.00 -22.23 23.88
C SER A 67 -14.41 -21.11 23.04
N ASP A 68 -15.13 -20.70 22.00
CA ASP A 68 -14.81 -19.56 21.10
C ASP A 68 -14.46 -18.29 21.91
N THR A 69 -15.03 -18.17 23.10
CA THR A 69 -14.82 -17.08 24.05
C THR A 69 -13.38 -16.93 24.53
N ILE A 70 -12.59 -18.01 24.63
CA ILE A 70 -11.19 -17.93 25.13
C ILE A 70 -10.21 -17.56 24.01
N VAL A 71 -10.51 -17.94 22.77
CA VAL A 71 -9.69 -17.60 21.59
C VAL A 71 -9.87 -16.13 21.22
N GLU A 72 -11.12 -15.64 21.20
CA GLU A 72 -11.43 -14.24 20.93
C GLU A 72 -10.83 -13.28 21.96
N ASP A 73 -10.89 -13.63 23.25
CA ASP A 73 -10.43 -12.77 24.33
C ASP A 73 -8.88 -12.67 24.36
N ASN A 74 -8.19 -13.74 23.96
CA ASN A 74 -6.75 -13.73 23.76
C ASN A 74 -6.33 -12.97 22.50
N GLU A 75 -7.12 -13.03 21.42
CA GLU A 75 -6.85 -12.31 20.18
C GLU A 75 -7.10 -10.80 20.33
N LYS A 76 -8.18 -10.39 21.02
CA LYS A 76 -8.46 -8.99 21.40
C LYS A 76 -7.36 -8.42 22.30
N LYS A 77 -6.94 -9.15 23.35
CA LYS A 77 -5.81 -8.74 24.21
C LYS A 77 -4.49 -8.66 23.45
N ARG A 78 -4.27 -9.57 22.49
CA ARG A 78 -3.05 -9.59 21.67
C ARG A 78 -3.01 -8.46 20.66
N ILE A 79 -4.15 -8.06 20.07
CA ILE A 79 -4.27 -6.92 19.14
C ILE A 79 -4.23 -5.59 19.91
N ALA A 80 -4.88 -5.46 21.07
CA ALA A 80 -4.74 -4.27 21.92
C ALA A 80 -3.29 -4.08 22.41
N ALA A 81 -2.62 -5.18 22.79
CA ALA A 81 -1.19 -5.18 23.10
C ALA A 81 -0.33 -4.93 21.86
N LEU A 82 -0.75 -5.36 20.66
CA LEU A 82 -0.06 -5.06 19.39
C LEU A 82 -0.22 -3.59 19.01
N ASN A 83 -1.41 -3.00 19.11
CA ASN A 83 -1.65 -1.58 18.88
C ASN A 83 -0.78 -0.77 19.83
N ALA A 84 -0.82 -1.09 21.14
CA ALA A 84 0.06 -0.47 22.12
C ALA A 84 1.56 -0.69 21.81
N ASN A 85 1.99 -1.88 21.36
CA ASN A 85 3.39 -2.15 21.00
C ASN A 85 3.82 -1.58 19.65
N VAL A 86 2.94 -1.45 18.65
CA VAL A 86 3.21 -0.82 17.36
C VAL A 86 3.41 0.68 17.61
N TYR A 87 2.53 1.31 18.39
CA TYR A 87 2.71 2.69 18.85
C TYR A 87 4.00 2.88 19.69
N LYS A 88 4.35 1.90 20.54
CA LYS A 88 5.51 2.00 21.47
C LYS A 88 6.87 1.60 20.87
N ASN A 89 6.89 0.70 19.89
CA ASN A 89 8.10 0.31 19.15
C ASN A 89 8.42 1.30 18.03
N ALA A 90 7.39 1.91 17.41
CA ALA A 90 7.57 2.98 16.43
C ALA A 90 8.03 4.31 17.06
N SER A 91 7.85 4.52 18.36
CA SER A 91 8.26 5.75 19.05
C SER A 91 9.71 5.70 19.57
N ASN A 92 10.17 4.56 20.10
CA ASN A 92 11.47 4.49 20.80
C ASN A 92 12.71 4.31 19.91
N LEU A 93 12.59 3.87 18.66
CA LEU A 93 13.74 3.58 17.77
C LEU A 93 14.17 4.75 16.88
N VAL A 94 13.53 5.92 17.00
CA VAL A 94 13.49 6.86 15.86
C VAL A 94 13.74 8.34 16.16
N GLU A 95 13.74 8.79 17.42
CA GLU A 95 13.63 10.22 17.71
C GLU A 95 14.72 11.13 17.11
N GLU A 96 15.98 10.69 17.03
CA GLU A 96 17.08 11.59 16.65
C GLU A 96 17.42 11.58 15.15
N SER A 97 17.36 10.42 14.49
CA SER A 97 17.67 10.28 13.05
C SER A 97 16.47 10.62 12.14
N GLU A 98 15.22 10.37 12.58
CA GLU A 98 14.02 10.79 11.83
C GLU A 98 13.84 12.30 11.80
N THR A 99 14.22 13.00 12.87
CA THR A 99 14.05 14.45 12.94
C THR A 99 14.83 15.16 11.83
N LYS A 100 16.00 14.62 11.43
CA LYS A 100 16.85 15.14 10.35
C LYS A 100 16.33 14.78 8.96
N SER A 101 16.00 13.52 8.69
CA SER A 101 15.42 13.12 7.38
C SER A 101 14.09 13.84 7.09
N ARG A 102 13.30 14.15 8.13
CA ARG A 102 12.02 14.84 7.96
C ARG A 102 12.18 16.36 7.76
N SER A 103 13.27 16.96 8.24
CA SER A 103 13.59 18.35 7.88
C SER A 103 13.94 18.46 6.40
N PHE A 104 14.62 17.46 5.84
CA PHE A 104 14.92 17.38 4.42
C PHE A 104 13.66 17.28 3.55
N TYR A 105 12.70 16.41 3.90
CA TYR A 105 11.46 16.30 3.12
C TYR A 105 10.58 17.54 3.17
N SER A 106 10.54 18.23 4.31
CA SER A 106 9.86 19.52 4.42
C SER A 106 10.56 20.59 3.58
N TRP A 107 11.89 20.63 3.62
CA TRP A 107 12.68 21.55 2.78
C TRP A 107 12.45 21.33 1.28
N LEU A 108 12.31 20.07 0.85
CA LEU A 108 11.94 19.70 -0.53
C LEU A 108 10.46 19.92 -0.88
N ARG A 109 9.64 20.38 0.07
CA ARG A 109 8.18 20.52 -0.05
C ARG A 109 7.41 19.21 -0.27
N TRP A 110 8.03 18.06 0.02
CA TRP A 110 7.33 16.77 -0.05
C TRP A 110 6.59 16.41 1.23
N SER A 111 7.02 16.97 2.36
CA SER A 111 6.31 16.85 3.63
C SER A 111 5.83 18.21 4.12
N PRO A 112 4.82 18.22 5.01
CA PRO A 112 4.36 19.45 5.62
C PRO A 112 5.45 20.24 6.34
N ASP A 113 5.24 21.56 6.42
CA ASP A 113 6.15 22.49 7.08
C ASP A 113 6.38 22.14 8.56
N LEU A 114 7.56 22.49 9.08
CA LEU A 114 8.06 21.99 10.36
C LEU A 114 7.17 22.34 11.56
N ASP A 115 6.46 23.45 11.48
CA ASP A 115 5.58 24.03 12.49
C ASP A 115 4.08 23.84 12.18
N SER A 116 3.74 23.14 11.09
CA SER A 116 2.35 22.91 10.70
C SER A 116 1.61 21.90 11.59
N THR A 117 0.29 22.11 11.76
CA THR A 117 -0.58 21.15 12.45
C THR A 117 -0.59 19.79 11.75
N VAL A 118 -0.61 19.79 10.42
CA VAL A 118 -0.54 18.57 9.59
C VAL A 118 0.70 17.74 9.94
N ARG A 119 1.87 18.37 10.06
CA ARG A 119 3.09 17.67 10.48
C ARG A 119 2.96 17.09 11.88
N SER A 120 2.40 17.85 12.81
CA SER A 120 2.21 17.39 14.19
C SER A 120 1.34 16.14 14.25
N GLN A 121 0.22 16.15 13.52
CA GLN A 121 -0.72 15.02 13.41
C GLN A 121 -0.08 13.81 12.73
N LEU A 122 0.58 14.03 11.59
CA LEU A 122 1.30 12.98 10.86
C LEU A 122 2.37 12.31 11.75
N ARG A 123 3.15 13.10 12.51
CA ARG A 123 4.19 12.55 13.41
C ARG A 123 3.62 11.80 14.60
N LYS A 124 2.53 12.31 15.18
CA LYS A 124 1.91 11.75 16.36
C LYS A 124 1.22 10.42 16.05
N HIS A 125 0.46 10.37 14.96
CA HIS A 125 -0.41 9.23 14.66
C HIS A 125 0.18 8.26 13.64
N PHE A 126 1.14 8.69 12.81
CA PHE A 126 1.77 7.87 11.78
C PHE A 126 3.31 7.91 11.85
N PRO A 127 3.93 7.58 13.01
CA PRO A 127 5.37 7.57 13.14
C PRO A 127 5.99 6.53 12.18
N GLY A 128 6.86 7.01 11.31
CA GLY A 128 7.51 6.22 10.26
C GLY A 128 7.01 6.55 8.84
N ALA A 129 5.93 7.33 8.72
CA ALA A 129 5.42 7.77 7.43
C ALA A 129 6.46 8.60 6.69
N MET A 130 6.56 8.38 5.38
CA MET A 130 7.46 9.09 4.48
C MET A 130 6.72 9.44 3.19
N PRO A 131 7.10 10.54 2.50
CA PRO A 131 6.51 10.86 1.21
C PRO A 131 6.68 9.71 0.23
N ASP A 132 5.71 9.49 -0.63
CA ASP A 132 5.72 8.47 -1.67
C ASP A 132 7.01 8.49 -2.50
N LEU A 133 7.50 9.70 -2.81
CA LEU A 133 8.73 9.92 -3.56
C LEU A 133 9.98 9.27 -2.93
N ALA A 134 9.96 9.04 -1.62
CA ALA A 134 11.05 8.39 -0.90
C ALA A 134 10.91 6.85 -0.84
N VAL A 135 9.71 6.31 -1.04
CA VAL A 135 9.43 4.88 -0.84
C VAL A 135 10.13 4.03 -1.91
N LEU A 136 9.84 4.28 -3.19
CA LEU A 136 10.38 3.46 -4.28
C LEU A 136 11.92 3.47 -4.33
N PRO A 137 12.62 4.61 -4.25
CA PRO A 137 14.08 4.59 -4.27
C PRO A 137 14.69 3.79 -3.11
N ARG A 138 14.07 3.82 -1.93
CA ARG A 138 14.49 2.99 -0.78
C ARG A 138 14.22 1.51 -1.01
N LEU A 139 13.08 1.16 -1.60
CA LEU A 139 12.77 -0.23 -1.93
C LEU A 139 13.83 -0.79 -2.87
N LYS A 140 14.25 -0.03 -3.89
CA LYS A 140 15.26 -0.47 -4.85
C LYS A 140 16.60 -0.84 -4.20
N LEU A 141 17.03 -0.08 -3.19
CA LEU A 141 18.27 -0.37 -2.45
C LEU A 141 18.24 -1.75 -1.75
N ILE A 142 17.05 -2.26 -1.48
CA ILE A 142 16.86 -3.60 -0.93
C ILE A 142 16.62 -4.58 -2.06
N LEU A 143 15.55 -4.39 -2.82
CA LEU A 143 15.02 -5.34 -3.79
C LEU A 143 15.98 -5.63 -4.95
N GLU A 144 16.69 -4.62 -5.43
CA GLU A 144 17.65 -4.76 -6.55
C GLU A 144 19.05 -5.21 -6.08
N ASP A 145 19.28 -5.39 -4.77
CA ASP A 145 20.52 -5.95 -4.24
C ASP A 145 20.75 -7.37 -4.78
N GLU A 146 22.00 -7.75 -5.00
CA GLU A 146 22.39 -9.07 -5.56
C GLU A 146 21.82 -10.24 -4.74
N GLN A 147 21.60 -10.04 -3.43
CA GLN A 147 20.93 -11.01 -2.57
C GLN A 147 19.49 -11.30 -3.00
N PHE A 148 18.75 -10.27 -3.43
CA PHE A 148 17.32 -10.35 -3.70
C PHE A 148 16.96 -10.43 -5.19
N GLY A 149 17.65 -9.69 -6.06
CA GLY A 149 17.53 -9.81 -7.52
C GLY A 149 16.14 -9.51 -8.08
N ILE A 150 15.34 -8.69 -7.40
CA ILE A 150 14.00 -8.29 -7.81
C ILE A 150 14.12 -7.05 -8.71
N LEU A 151 13.90 -7.23 -10.02
CA LEU A 151 14.16 -6.22 -11.06
C LEU A 151 12.91 -5.99 -11.94
N PRO A 152 12.78 -4.83 -12.61
CA PRO A 152 11.70 -4.54 -13.56
C PRO A 152 11.43 -5.59 -14.63
N GLY A 153 12.48 -6.25 -15.13
CA GLY A 153 12.37 -7.21 -16.22
C GLY A 153 11.95 -8.62 -15.78
N ASN A 154 12.00 -8.92 -14.48
CA ASN A 154 11.70 -10.25 -13.95
C ASN A 154 10.58 -10.23 -12.89
N THR A 155 9.87 -9.12 -12.74
CA THR A 155 8.88 -8.94 -11.66
C THR A 155 7.59 -8.35 -12.20
N ILE A 156 6.45 -8.94 -11.87
CA ILE A 156 5.12 -8.37 -12.15
C ILE A 156 4.53 -7.71 -10.91
N PHE A 157 3.73 -6.65 -11.10
CA PHE A 157 3.20 -5.83 -10.02
C PHE A 157 1.69 -6.00 -9.84
N GLY A 158 1.27 -6.22 -8.60
CA GLY A 158 -0.13 -6.20 -8.17
C GLY A 158 -0.36 -5.15 -7.09
N SER A 159 -1.51 -4.49 -7.12
CA SER A 159 -1.91 -3.51 -6.10
C SER A 159 -3.22 -3.91 -5.42
N SER A 160 -3.21 -3.98 -4.10
CA SER A 160 -4.40 -4.11 -3.25
C SER A 160 -4.62 -2.80 -2.49
N VAL A 161 -5.25 -1.83 -3.16
CA VAL A 161 -5.56 -0.51 -2.60
C VAL A 161 -7.02 -0.17 -2.87
N CYS A 162 -7.57 0.76 -2.09
CA CYS A 162 -8.96 1.20 -2.24
C CYS A 162 -9.17 1.83 -3.63
N PRO A 163 -10.30 1.55 -4.32
CA PRO A 163 -10.59 2.09 -5.65
C PRO A 163 -10.87 3.61 -5.66
N ASP A 164 -10.91 4.25 -4.49
CA ASP A 164 -10.97 5.70 -4.33
C ASP A 164 -9.92 6.39 -5.22
N GLU A 165 -10.34 7.42 -5.97
CA GLU A 165 -9.56 8.04 -7.03
C GLU A 165 -8.26 8.66 -6.51
N ILE A 166 -8.27 9.16 -5.28
CA ILE A 166 -7.12 9.82 -4.64
C ILE A 166 -5.94 8.85 -4.41
N ASN A 167 -6.19 7.53 -4.44
CA ASN A 167 -5.11 6.55 -4.24
C ASN A 167 -4.31 6.24 -5.51
N ASN A 168 -4.79 6.68 -6.67
CA ASN A 168 -4.24 6.31 -7.98
C ASN A 168 -3.75 7.53 -8.77
N GLU A 169 -3.44 8.62 -8.09
CA GLU A 169 -2.98 9.86 -8.71
C GLU A 169 -1.60 9.70 -9.37
N LYS A 170 -1.40 10.49 -10.41
CA LYS A 170 -0.13 10.54 -11.13
C LYS A 170 0.97 11.07 -10.21
N GLY A 171 2.13 10.40 -10.20
CA GLY A 171 3.23 10.74 -9.31
C GLY A 171 3.12 10.18 -7.90
N GLY A 172 1.99 9.56 -7.53
CA GLY A 172 1.85 8.79 -6.29
C GLY A 172 2.59 7.44 -6.34
N LEU A 173 2.65 6.74 -5.21
CA LEU A 173 3.41 5.50 -5.06
C LEU A 173 3.02 4.41 -6.06
N ILE A 174 1.71 4.23 -6.31
CA ILE A 174 1.21 3.24 -7.27
C ILE A 174 1.66 3.55 -8.70
N ASP A 175 1.62 4.82 -9.11
CA ASP A 175 2.09 5.27 -10.43
C ASP A 175 3.61 5.10 -10.58
N MET A 176 4.36 5.37 -9.52
CA MET A 176 5.82 5.13 -9.50
C MET A 176 6.17 3.64 -9.60
N LEU A 177 5.44 2.77 -8.88
CA LEU A 177 5.62 1.32 -8.97
C LEU A 177 5.23 0.78 -10.35
N LYS A 178 4.14 1.27 -10.94
CA LYS A 178 3.77 0.98 -12.34
C LYS A 178 4.88 1.40 -13.30
N SER A 179 5.44 2.59 -13.11
CA SER A 179 6.54 3.09 -13.94
C SER A 179 7.81 2.24 -13.80
N HIS A 180 7.98 1.55 -12.67
CA HIS A 180 9.16 0.73 -12.41
C HIS A 180 8.99 -0.73 -12.85
N PHE A 181 7.90 -1.39 -12.45
CA PHE A 181 7.65 -2.83 -12.70
C PHE A 181 6.74 -3.08 -13.93
N GLY A 182 6.21 -2.03 -14.54
CA GLY A 182 5.32 -2.13 -15.70
C GLY A 182 3.84 -2.14 -15.33
N GLN A 183 3.03 -2.87 -16.10
CA GLN A 183 1.59 -2.91 -15.87
C GLN A 183 1.25 -3.47 -14.49
N CYS A 184 0.15 -2.99 -13.92
CA CYS A 184 -0.31 -3.38 -12.59
C CYS A 184 -1.61 -4.17 -12.69
N MET A 185 -1.68 -5.29 -11.99
CA MET A 185 -2.92 -6.01 -11.75
C MET A 185 -3.59 -5.47 -10.47
N PRO A 186 -4.75 -4.79 -10.57
CA PRO A 186 -5.52 -4.43 -9.39
C PRO A 186 -6.15 -5.69 -8.81
N ILE A 187 -5.75 -6.05 -7.59
CA ILE A 187 -6.32 -7.18 -6.83
C ILE A 187 -7.15 -6.71 -5.62
N GLY A 188 -7.15 -5.40 -5.36
CA GLY A 188 -7.87 -4.75 -4.27
C GLY A 188 -9.38 -4.59 -4.49
N GLY A 189 -10.01 -3.96 -3.52
CA GLY A 189 -11.42 -3.58 -3.48
C GLY A 189 -11.62 -2.46 -2.46
N LEU A 190 -12.86 -2.20 -2.05
CA LEU A 190 -13.15 -1.28 -0.94
C LEU A 190 -12.26 -1.60 0.28
N SER A 191 -11.85 -0.57 1.02
CA SER A 191 -10.83 -0.61 2.09
C SER A 191 -9.41 -1.01 1.68
N GLY A 192 -9.16 -1.36 0.41
CA GLY A 192 -7.88 -1.92 -0.04
C GLY A 192 -7.73 -3.42 0.21
N ALA A 193 -8.80 -4.12 0.60
CA ALA A 193 -8.78 -5.57 0.77
C ALA A 193 -8.63 -6.31 -0.58
N PRO A 194 -7.93 -7.45 -0.64
CA PRO A 194 -7.66 -8.17 -1.89
C PRO A 194 -8.87 -9.01 -2.34
N LEU A 195 -9.97 -8.33 -2.67
CA LEU A 195 -11.29 -8.93 -2.91
C LEU A 195 -11.43 -9.63 -4.26
N THR A 196 -10.41 -9.60 -5.13
CA THR A 196 -10.34 -10.57 -6.24
C THR A 196 -10.10 -12.01 -5.75
N GLY A 197 -9.67 -12.17 -4.50
CA GLY A 197 -9.53 -13.46 -3.82
C GLY A 197 -8.42 -14.35 -4.39
N LYS A 198 -8.40 -15.60 -3.92
CA LYS A 198 -7.43 -16.64 -4.32
C LYS A 198 -7.41 -16.85 -5.84
N THR A 199 -8.59 -16.84 -6.48
CA THR A 199 -8.70 -16.99 -7.93
C THR A 199 -8.09 -15.80 -8.66
N GLY A 200 -8.34 -14.57 -8.22
CA GLY A 200 -7.74 -13.37 -8.80
C GLY A 200 -6.22 -13.33 -8.65
N PHE A 201 -5.71 -13.70 -7.46
CA PHE A 201 -4.27 -13.82 -7.26
C PHE A 201 -3.65 -14.94 -8.10
N GLY A 202 -4.30 -16.10 -8.23
CA GLY A 202 -3.85 -17.17 -9.11
C GLY A 202 -3.77 -16.72 -10.57
N ALA A 203 -4.80 -16.04 -11.08
CA ALA A 203 -4.81 -15.46 -12.42
C ALA A 203 -3.68 -14.44 -12.61
N PHE A 204 -3.43 -13.59 -11.61
CA PHE A 204 -2.31 -12.66 -11.61
C PHE A 204 -0.95 -13.38 -11.63
N ALA A 205 -0.77 -14.38 -10.78
CA ALA A 205 0.49 -15.10 -10.62
C ALA A 205 0.83 -15.97 -11.84
N HIS A 206 -0.16 -16.40 -12.63
CA HIS A 206 0.05 -17.07 -13.92
C HIS A 206 0.75 -16.19 -14.97
N HIS A 207 0.76 -14.86 -14.80
CA HIS A 207 1.43 -13.93 -15.72
C HIS A 207 2.88 -13.65 -15.34
N VAL A 208 3.41 -14.31 -14.31
CA VAL A 208 4.79 -14.12 -13.85
C VAL A 208 5.77 -14.51 -14.97
N PRO A 209 6.86 -13.76 -15.18
CA PRO A 209 7.93 -14.17 -16.08
C PRO A 209 8.49 -15.54 -15.67
N ASP A 210 9.11 -16.26 -16.60
CA ASP A 210 9.78 -17.52 -16.30
C ASP A 210 10.83 -17.32 -15.20
N ASN A 211 10.72 -18.07 -14.10
CA ASN A 211 11.55 -17.91 -12.89
C ASN A 211 11.52 -16.48 -12.31
N GLY A 212 10.46 -15.75 -12.60
CA GLY A 212 10.24 -14.37 -12.15
C GLY A 212 9.58 -14.27 -10.79
N ASN A 213 9.33 -13.03 -10.40
CA ASN A 213 8.86 -12.63 -9.09
C ASN A 213 7.51 -11.93 -9.19
N VAL A 214 6.81 -11.91 -8.06
CA VAL A 214 5.56 -11.18 -7.87
C VAL A 214 5.79 -10.11 -6.82
N PHE A 215 5.45 -8.86 -7.10
CA PHE A 215 5.44 -7.79 -6.12
C PHE A 215 3.99 -7.36 -5.86
N VAL A 216 3.57 -7.37 -4.60
CA VAL A 216 2.26 -6.86 -4.17
C VAL A 216 2.46 -5.71 -3.20
N LEU A 217 1.91 -4.54 -3.55
CA LEU A 217 1.65 -3.50 -2.57
C LEU A 217 0.21 -3.64 -2.07
N PHE A 218 0.01 -3.62 -0.76
CA PHE A 218 -1.32 -3.55 -0.16
C PHE A 218 -1.40 -2.47 0.91
N ALA A 219 -2.45 -1.66 0.85
CA ALA A 219 -2.65 -0.58 1.80
C ALA A 219 -4.12 -0.15 1.89
N PRO A 220 -4.73 -0.14 3.08
CA PRO A 220 -5.82 0.80 3.33
C PRO A 220 -5.28 2.24 3.26
N HIS A 221 -6.19 3.20 3.23
CA HIS A 221 -5.82 4.61 3.20
C HIS A 221 -6.60 5.44 4.21
N ILE A 222 -6.03 6.59 4.54
CA ILE A 222 -6.61 7.63 5.39
C ILE A 222 -6.17 8.98 4.82
N ALA A 223 -6.93 10.05 5.03
CA ALA A 223 -6.47 11.40 4.69
C ALA A 223 -6.20 12.26 5.91
N ILE A 224 -5.40 13.30 5.73
CA ILE A 224 -5.23 14.39 6.69
C ILE A 224 -5.62 15.70 5.99
N THR A 225 -6.46 16.51 6.61
CA THR A 225 -6.85 17.83 6.08
C THR A 225 -5.77 18.89 6.34
N ASP A 226 -5.89 20.06 5.69
CA ASP A 226 -4.99 21.20 5.91
C ASP A 226 -4.91 21.65 7.38
N ASP A 227 -6.01 21.50 8.13
CA ASP A 227 -6.10 21.84 9.55
C ASP A 227 -5.65 20.68 10.47
N GLY A 228 -5.28 19.53 9.89
CA GLY A 228 -4.79 18.36 10.62
C GLY A 228 -5.87 17.37 11.09
N GLU A 229 -7.14 17.55 10.68
CA GLU A 229 -8.18 16.54 10.94
C GLU A 229 -7.87 15.25 10.16
N ILE A 230 -7.90 14.10 10.86
CA ILE A 230 -7.63 12.78 10.28
C ILE A 230 -8.94 12.13 9.83
N GLY A 231 -8.90 11.46 8.68
CA GLY A 231 -10.04 10.72 8.12
C GLY A 231 -10.90 11.51 7.15
N LYS A 232 -10.47 12.72 6.75
CA LYS A 232 -11.19 13.57 5.81
C LYS A 232 -10.27 14.25 4.80
N ILE A 233 -10.84 14.59 3.65
CA ILE A 233 -10.15 15.31 2.58
C ILE A 233 -11.12 16.25 1.85
N LEU A 234 -10.58 17.36 1.32
CA LEU A 234 -11.28 18.20 0.36
C LEU A 234 -10.94 17.71 -1.05
N ARG A 235 -11.91 17.13 -1.74
CA ARG A 235 -11.70 16.59 -3.09
C ARG A 235 -11.82 17.68 -4.15
N GLU A 236 -11.16 17.47 -5.28
CA GLU A 236 -11.25 18.39 -6.41
C GLU A 236 -12.71 18.60 -6.83
N GLY A 237 -13.12 19.86 -6.93
CA GLY A 237 -14.50 20.22 -7.30
C GLY A 237 -15.54 20.15 -6.17
N GLN A 238 -15.15 19.78 -4.95
CA GLN A 238 -16.03 19.83 -3.77
C GLN A 238 -15.84 21.12 -2.97
N SER A 239 -16.85 21.48 -2.18
CA SER A 239 -16.84 22.65 -1.29
C SER A 239 -16.81 22.29 0.20
N HIS A 240 -16.80 21.01 0.51
CA HIS A 240 -16.82 20.49 1.89
C HIS A 240 -15.97 19.23 1.98
N LEU A 241 -15.46 18.98 3.19
CA LEU A 241 -14.69 17.80 3.51
C LEU A 241 -15.56 16.55 3.46
N THR A 242 -15.03 15.48 2.87
CA THR A 242 -15.64 14.14 2.86
C THR A 242 -14.71 13.12 3.47
N THR A 243 -15.25 11.96 3.87
CA THR A 243 -14.48 10.90 4.54
C THR A 243 -13.45 10.25 3.62
N SER A 244 -12.35 9.82 4.21
CA SER A 244 -11.27 9.06 3.57
C SER A 244 -10.56 8.18 4.60
N CYS A 245 -10.62 6.85 4.53
CA CYS A 245 -11.33 6.02 3.54
C CYS A 245 -12.85 6.01 3.76
N GLY A 246 -13.64 6.42 2.75
CA GLY A 246 -15.10 6.46 2.86
C GLY A 246 -15.73 5.11 3.19
N ALA A 247 -15.22 4.01 2.63
CA ALA A 247 -15.75 2.66 2.90
C ALA A 247 -15.48 2.20 4.35
N VAL A 248 -14.25 2.40 4.84
CA VAL A 248 -13.87 2.01 6.20
C VAL A 248 -14.60 2.86 7.24
N CYS A 249 -14.67 4.19 7.03
CA CYS A 249 -15.45 5.07 7.89
C CYS A 249 -16.94 4.74 7.87
N GLY A 250 -17.51 4.43 6.70
CA GLY A 250 -18.91 4.04 6.54
C GLY A 250 -19.22 2.73 7.27
N ALA A 251 -18.39 1.72 7.13
CA ALA A 251 -18.52 0.46 7.86
C ALA A 251 -18.40 0.65 9.37
N TYR A 252 -17.43 1.44 9.82
CA TYR A 252 -17.26 1.78 11.24
C TYR A 252 -18.52 2.43 11.83
N GLU A 253 -19.07 3.44 11.17
CA GLU A 253 -20.30 4.10 11.62
C GLU A 253 -21.53 3.18 11.55
N ALA A 254 -21.62 2.31 10.53
CA ALA A 254 -22.72 1.35 10.40
C ALA A 254 -22.72 0.32 11.55
N CYS A 255 -21.54 -0.10 12.01
CA CYS A 255 -21.39 -1.02 13.13
C CYS A 255 -21.48 -0.35 14.51
N ARG A 256 -21.36 0.98 14.59
CA ARG A 256 -21.35 1.71 15.86
C ARG A 256 -22.72 1.71 16.52
N GLY A 257 -22.77 1.31 17.80
CA GLY A 257 -24.01 1.26 18.58
C GLY A 257 -24.96 0.10 18.22
N ARG A 258 -24.50 -0.89 17.44
CA ARG A 258 -25.23 -2.15 17.21
C ARG A 258 -24.71 -3.25 18.13
N GLU A 259 -25.61 -4.13 18.58
CA GLU A 259 -25.19 -5.27 19.39
C GLU A 259 -24.57 -6.37 18.52
N VAL A 260 -23.68 -7.17 19.12
CA VAL A 260 -23.14 -8.37 18.49
C VAL A 260 -24.30 -9.37 18.32
N GLY A 261 -24.71 -9.60 17.06
CA GLY A 261 -25.89 -10.41 16.71
C GLY A 261 -26.99 -9.66 15.95
N ASP A 262 -26.90 -8.33 15.84
CA ASP A 262 -27.67 -7.58 14.83
C ASP A 262 -27.05 -7.86 13.46
N ASP A 263 -27.52 -8.92 12.82
CA ASP A 263 -27.05 -9.33 11.49
C ASP A 263 -27.78 -8.51 10.43
N GLU A 264 -27.01 -7.70 9.68
CA GLU A 264 -27.52 -7.11 8.46
C GLU A 264 -27.79 -8.23 7.44
N GLU A 265 -28.93 -8.15 6.77
CA GLU A 265 -29.22 -9.04 5.66
C GLU A 265 -28.12 -8.89 4.60
N PHE A 266 -27.47 -10.01 4.23
CA PHE A 266 -26.42 -10.02 3.23
C PHE A 266 -26.96 -9.54 1.87
N ASP A 267 -26.43 -8.42 1.37
CA ASP A 267 -26.69 -7.96 0.01
C ASP A 267 -25.55 -8.37 -0.93
N PRO A 268 -25.78 -9.31 -1.88
CA PRO A 268 -24.78 -9.69 -2.86
C PRO A 268 -24.28 -8.51 -3.72
N ALA A 269 -25.07 -7.44 -3.87
CA ALA A 269 -24.68 -6.26 -4.63
C ALA A 269 -23.71 -5.34 -3.86
N ASP A 270 -23.66 -5.43 -2.53
CA ASP A 270 -22.78 -4.64 -1.66
C ASP A 270 -21.88 -5.51 -0.77
N PHE A 271 -21.55 -6.71 -1.25
CA PHE A 271 -20.80 -7.72 -0.49
C PHE A 271 -19.45 -7.21 0.04
N GLN A 272 -18.81 -6.24 -0.64
CA GLN A 272 -17.53 -5.68 -0.19
C GLN A 272 -17.72 -4.85 1.10
N MET A 273 -18.79 -4.07 1.20
CA MET A 273 -19.11 -3.32 2.42
C MET A 273 -19.44 -4.28 3.56
N HIS A 274 -20.26 -5.30 3.28
CA HIS A 274 -20.61 -6.32 4.27
C HIS A 274 -19.35 -7.00 4.84
N TRP A 275 -18.42 -7.40 3.99
CA TRP A 275 -17.15 -7.98 4.43
C TRP A 275 -16.36 -7.02 5.32
N ILE A 276 -16.27 -5.72 4.98
CA ILE A 276 -15.58 -4.71 5.82
C ILE A 276 -16.24 -4.58 7.19
N GLN A 277 -17.58 -4.52 7.23
CA GLN A 277 -18.34 -4.45 8.48
C GLN A 277 -18.08 -5.67 9.37
N GLU A 278 -18.12 -6.88 8.82
CA GLU A 278 -17.81 -8.12 9.55
C GLU A 278 -16.40 -8.09 10.16
N GLN A 279 -15.41 -7.62 9.40
CA GLN A 279 -14.03 -7.51 9.90
C GLN A 279 -13.86 -6.44 10.98
N LEU A 280 -14.67 -5.36 10.96
CA LEU A 280 -14.55 -4.24 11.90
C LEU A 280 -15.40 -4.39 13.15
N LYS A 281 -16.58 -5.03 13.06
CA LYS A 281 -17.58 -5.16 14.14
C LYS A 281 -16.96 -5.52 15.51
N PRO A 282 -15.99 -6.47 15.61
CA PRO A 282 -15.40 -6.82 16.91
C PRO A 282 -14.55 -5.72 17.56
N TYR A 283 -14.18 -4.67 16.84
CA TYR A 283 -13.20 -3.65 17.24
C TYR A 283 -13.79 -2.25 17.38
N VAL A 284 -15.06 -2.05 17.02
CA VAL A 284 -15.68 -0.71 16.94
C VAL A 284 -15.66 0.03 18.29
N GLU A 285 -15.98 -0.66 19.38
CA GLU A 285 -15.96 -0.08 20.72
C GLU A 285 -14.54 0.29 21.18
N ASP A 286 -13.57 -0.57 20.91
CA ASP A 286 -12.16 -0.31 21.25
C ASP A 286 -11.60 0.89 20.47
N ILE A 287 -11.98 1.02 19.19
CA ILE A 287 -11.62 2.14 18.32
C ILE A 287 -12.26 3.44 18.84
N ALA A 288 -13.53 3.40 19.25
CA ALA A 288 -14.26 4.56 19.75
C ALA A 288 -13.64 5.16 21.02
N GLN A 289 -12.92 4.36 21.80
CA GLN A 289 -12.27 4.78 23.05
C GLN A 289 -10.86 5.33 22.87
N GLN A 290 -10.29 5.30 21.65
CA GLN A 290 -8.96 5.83 21.39
C GLN A 290 -8.92 7.35 21.38
N GLU A 291 -7.76 7.93 21.68
CA GLU A 291 -7.55 9.39 21.62
C GLU A 291 -7.84 9.96 20.22
N GLU A 292 -7.48 9.21 19.17
CA GLU A 292 -7.76 9.54 17.79
C GLU A 292 -8.36 8.32 17.06
N PRO A 293 -9.70 8.16 17.10
CA PRO A 293 -10.38 6.99 16.56
C PRO A 293 -10.10 6.75 15.07
N MET A 294 -9.98 7.79 14.25
CA MET A 294 -9.76 7.62 12.80
C MET A 294 -8.36 7.09 12.49
N ALA A 295 -7.35 7.49 13.26
CA ALA A 295 -6.03 6.87 13.17
C ALA A 295 -6.10 5.40 13.58
N SER A 296 -6.74 5.07 14.70
CA SER A 296 -6.90 3.68 15.14
C SER A 296 -7.66 2.82 14.13
N LEU A 297 -8.68 3.40 13.49
CA LEU A 297 -9.51 2.73 12.50
C LEU A 297 -8.70 2.29 11.28
N VAL A 298 -7.81 3.13 10.76
CA VAL A 298 -6.97 2.73 9.60
C VAL A 298 -5.91 1.69 9.97
N PHE A 299 -5.39 1.68 11.20
CA PHE A 299 -4.53 0.59 11.67
C PHE A 299 -5.29 -0.74 11.77
N GLN A 300 -6.53 -0.72 12.26
CA GLN A 300 -7.38 -1.91 12.25
C GLN A 300 -7.68 -2.36 10.81
N ALA A 301 -7.95 -1.41 9.90
CA ALA A 301 -8.12 -1.69 8.48
C ALA A 301 -6.86 -2.34 7.87
N PHE A 302 -5.67 -1.95 8.32
CA PHE A 302 -4.43 -2.57 7.86
C PHE A 302 -4.34 -4.02 8.32
N GLU A 303 -4.67 -4.33 9.57
CA GLU A 303 -4.61 -5.71 10.08
C GLU A 303 -5.62 -6.63 9.38
N MET A 304 -6.86 -6.18 9.11
CA MET A 304 -7.82 -6.97 8.33
C MET A 304 -7.35 -7.20 6.89
N VAL A 305 -6.82 -6.18 6.21
CA VAL A 305 -6.31 -6.32 4.84
C VAL A 305 -5.09 -7.24 4.82
N LYS A 306 -4.17 -7.09 5.77
CA LYS A 306 -2.98 -7.94 5.92
C LYS A 306 -3.35 -9.40 6.16
N LYS A 307 -4.33 -9.67 7.03
CA LYS A 307 -4.86 -11.02 7.26
C LYS A 307 -5.37 -11.61 5.95
N GLN A 308 -6.23 -10.89 5.24
CA GLN A 308 -6.79 -11.35 3.96
C GLN A 308 -5.73 -11.55 2.88
N ILE A 309 -4.71 -10.67 2.79
CA ILE A 309 -3.57 -10.83 1.88
C ILE A 309 -2.87 -12.16 2.16
N LYS A 310 -2.58 -12.48 3.43
CA LYS A 310 -1.90 -13.73 3.80
C LYS A 310 -2.72 -14.98 3.47
N GLU A 311 -4.04 -14.88 3.39
CA GLU A 311 -4.92 -15.98 2.97
C GLU A 311 -5.02 -16.14 1.44
N VAL A 312 -4.88 -15.04 0.70
CA VAL A 312 -5.07 -14.99 -0.76
C VAL A 312 -3.79 -15.32 -1.52
N VAL A 313 -2.64 -14.84 -1.05
CA VAL A 313 -1.36 -14.98 -1.76
C VAL A 313 -0.71 -16.33 -1.51
N HIS A 314 0.08 -16.80 -2.48
CA HIS A 314 0.91 -18.00 -2.36
C HIS A 314 2.22 -17.83 -3.15
N THR A 315 3.19 -18.70 -2.90
CA THR A 315 4.51 -18.72 -3.56
C THR A 315 4.59 -19.75 -4.70
N GLY A 316 3.60 -20.63 -4.83
CA GLY A 316 3.58 -21.74 -5.80
C GLY A 316 3.35 -21.36 -7.27
N PHE A 317 3.90 -20.24 -7.75
CA PHE A 317 3.78 -19.79 -9.14
C PHE A 317 5.02 -20.10 -10.00
N THR A 318 6.20 -20.22 -9.39
CA THR A 318 7.43 -20.73 -10.03
C THR A 318 8.26 -21.52 -9.01
N GLU A 319 9.27 -22.27 -9.46
CA GLU A 319 10.15 -23.05 -8.56
C GLU A 319 11.08 -22.16 -7.73
N THR A 320 11.54 -21.05 -8.31
CA THR A 320 12.59 -20.18 -7.73
C THR A 320 12.14 -18.75 -7.47
N GLY A 321 10.93 -18.38 -7.90
CA GLY A 321 10.43 -17.02 -7.79
C GLY A 321 10.06 -16.63 -6.38
N ARG A 322 10.07 -15.33 -6.15
CA ARG A 322 9.79 -14.71 -4.86
C ARG A 322 8.54 -13.88 -4.92
N LEU A 323 7.77 -13.93 -3.84
CA LEU A 323 6.65 -13.03 -3.58
C LEU A 323 7.14 -11.93 -2.63
N VAL A 324 7.14 -10.69 -3.11
CA VAL A 324 7.42 -9.51 -2.30
C VAL A 324 6.11 -8.88 -1.87
N LEU A 325 5.96 -8.69 -0.56
CA LEU A 325 4.78 -8.07 0.05
C LEU A 325 5.20 -6.75 0.72
N LEU A 326 4.77 -5.62 0.17
CA LEU A 326 4.86 -4.32 0.81
C LEU A 326 3.50 -3.91 1.38
N GLY A 327 3.38 -3.98 2.70
CA GLY A 327 2.18 -3.60 3.43
C GLY A 327 2.37 -2.28 4.18
N GLY A 328 1.37 -1.42 4.15
CA GLY A 328 1.39 -0.19 4.92
C GLY A 328 0.07 0.55 4.91
N ILE A 329 0.12 1.82 5.30
CA ILE A 329 -1.01 2.74 5.23
C ILE A 329 -0.65 3.83 4.22
N GLN A 330 -1.51 4.05 3.24
CA GLN A 330 -1.43 5.21 2.36
C GLN A 330 -2.10 6.40 3.05
N ILE A 331 -1.44 7.56 3.05
CA ILE A 331 -1.89 8.76 3.73
C ILE A 331 -2.03 9.84 2.68
N ASN A 332 -3.28 10.17 2.34
CA ASN A 332 -3.58 11.22 1.37
C ASN A 332 -3.41 12.58 2.02
N MET A 333 -2.52 13.40 1.45
CA MET A 333 -2.10 14.66 2.05
C MET A 333 -2.82 15.85 1.42
N PRO A 334 -2.97 16.97 2.15
CA PRO A 334 -3.70 18.11 1.65
C PRO A 334 -2.78 19.05 0.85
N GLY A 335 -3.39 19.94 0.06
CA GLY A 335 -2.68 20.99 -0.67
C GLY A 335 -1.67 20.46 -1.69
N ASP A 336 -0.48 21.06 -1.71
CA ASP A 336 0.60 20.71 -2.64
C ASP A 336 1.59 19.68 -2.05
N TYR A 337 1.29 19.09 -0.89
CA TYR A 337 2.15 18.06 -0.31
C TYR A 337 2.00 16.75 -1.08
N HIS A 338 3.09 16.00 -1.16
CA HIS A 338 3.02 14.65 -1.68
C HIS A 338 2.33 13.74 -0.66
N ASP A 339 1.55 12.79 -1.16
CA ASP A 339 1.05 11.67 -0.34
C ASP A 339 2.19 10.96 0.38
N HIS A 340 1.85 10.41 1.55
CA HIS A 340 2.78 9.65 2.38
C HIS A 340 2.38 8.18 2.43
N PHE A 341 3.37 7.34 2.67
CA PHE A 341 3.19 5.93 2.97
C PHE A 341 3.84 5.60 4.31
N LEU A 342 3.08 4.94 5.18
CA LEU A 342 3.59 4.34 6.41
C LEU A 342 3.85 2.85 6.18
N PRO A 343 5.10 2.41 5.99
CA PRO A 343 5.42 1.00 5.85
C PRO A 343 5.23 0.27 7.18
N LEU A 344 4.45 -0.80 7.18
CA LEU A 344 4.19 -1.66 8.34
C LEU A 344 4.61 -3.11 8.11
N MET A 345 4.93 -3.48 6.85
CA MET A 345 5.39 -4.80 6.47
C MET A 345 6.22 -4.72 5.19
N LEU A 346 7.37 -5.39 5.17
CA LEU A 346 8.10 -5.69 3.94
C LEU A 346 8.64 -7.12 4.05
N GLU A 347 7.95 -8.08 3.46
CA GLU A 347 8.35 -9.49 3.50
C GLU A 347 8.72 -9.98 2.10
N LEU A 348 9.81 -10.72 1.98
CA LEU A 348 10.12 -11.53 0.80
C LEU A 348 9.85 -13.00 1.13
N ARG A 349 8.97 -13.62 0.36
CA ARG A 349 8.53 -15.00 0.55
C ARG A 349 8.97 -15.88 -0.61
N GLN A 350 9.40 -17.09 -0.29
CA GLN A 350 9.79 -18.08 -1.28
C GLN A 350 9.43 -19.47 -0.79
N LYS A 351 9.02 -20.35 -1.70
CA LYS A 351 8.86 -21.76 -1.38
C LYS A 351 10.23 -22.41 -1.23
N ASP A 352 10.48 -23.03 -0.09
CA ASP A 352 11.61 -23.93 0.09
C ASP A 352 11.35 -25.22 -0.68
N VAL A 353 12.15 -25.46 -1.71
CA VAL A 353 12.02 -26.66 -2.56
C VAL A 353 12.33 -27.94 -1.77
N SER A 354 13.19 -27.87 -0.75
CA SER A 354 13.62 -29.03 0.02
C SER A 354 12.59 -29.48 1.06
N THR A 355 11.93 -28.52 1.70
CA THR A 355 10.93 -28.80 2.76
C THR A 355 9.49 -28.65 2.26
N GLY A 356 9.29 -28.01 1.11
CA GLY A 356 7.96 -27.66 0.60
C GLY A 356 7.28 -26.51 1.35
N THR A 357 7.96 -25.88 2.32
CA THR A 357 7.38 -24.84 3.19
C THR A 357 7.71 -23.42 2.70
N ASP A 358 6.92 -22.43 3.10
CA ASP A 358 7.21 -21.03 2.79
C ASP A 358 8.23 -20.43 3.77
N ILE A 359 9.33 -19.91 3.22
CA ILE A 359 10.31 -19.10 3.95
C ILE A 359 9.96 -17.64 3.74
N ALA A 360 9.93 -16.85 4.82
CA ALA A 360 9.74 -15.41 4.79
C ALA A 360 10.95 -14.68 5.39
N VAL A 361 11.46 -13.67 4.69
CA VAL A 361 12.48 -12.75 5.17
C VAL A 361 11.84 -11.39 5.41
N ASP A 362 11.84 -10.94 6.66
CA ASP A 362 11.39 -9.60 7.03
C ASP A 362 12.51 -8.58 6.73
N CYS A 363 12.20 -7.59 5.89
CA CYS A 363 13.08 -6.51 5.48
C CYS A 363 12.61 -5.14 5.96
N LEU A 364 11.57 -5.06 6.80
CA LEU A 364 10.98 -3.79 7.23
C LEU A 364 11.99 -2.93 8.00
N ASP A 365 12.77 -3.52 8.89
CA ASP A 365 13.79 -2.80 9.64
C ASP A 365 14.89 -2.28 8.72
N LYS A 366 15.35 -3.09 7.75
CA LYS A 366 16.32 -2.64 6.72
C LYS A 366 15.74 -1.47 5.91
N PHE A 367 14.46 -1.53 5.56
CA PHE A 367 13.74 -0.47 4.83
C PHE A 367 13.65 0.84 5.63
N ARG A 368 13.34 0.75 6.92
CA ARG A 368 13.29 1.90 7.83
C ARG A 368 14.70 2.45 8.15
N GLN A 369 15.67 1.57 8.36
CA GLN A 369 17.07 1.88 8.69
C GLN A 369 17.92 2.30 7.50
N THR A 370 17.41 2.30 6.27
CA THR A 370 18.13 2.88 5.12
C THR A 370 18.47 4.38 5.36
N LEU A 371 17.94 4.97 6.45
CA LEU A 371 18.35 6.24 7.05
C LEU A 371 19.53 6.18 8.05
N GLN A 372 19.67 5.12 8.84
CA GLN A 372 20.56 5.05 10.02
C GLN A 372 21.99 4.58 9.68
N LEU A 373 22.19 3.84 8.59
CA LEU A 373 23.53 3.37 8.23
C LEU A 373 24.41 4.55 7.76
N ARG A 374 25.39 4.89 8.61
CA ARG A 374 26.48 5.89 8.47
C ARG A 374 26.26 7.27 9.10
N GLU A 375 25.84 7.33 10.36
CA GLU A 375 25.90 8.56 11.17
C GLU A 375 27.30 8.92 11.71
N SER A 376 28.32 8.06 11.55
CA SER A 376 29.60 8.20 12.29
C SER A 376 30.64 9.19 11.72
N MET A 377 30.34 10.04 10.72
CA MET A 377 31.39 10.85 10.07
C MET A 377 31.04 12.29 9.65
N VAL A 378 30.13 13.01 10.32
CA VAL A 378 29.93 14.44 10.01
C VAL A 378 29.77 15.26 11.30
N GLU A 379 30.74 16.12 11.61
CA GLU A 379 30.59 17.20 12.60
C GLU A 379 29.58 18.25 12.09
N TYR A 380 28.60 18.60 12.92
CA TYR A 380 27.40 19.32 12.51
C TYR A 380 27.47 20.83 12.79
N THR A 381 26.96 21.64 11.85
CA THR A 381 26.73 23.09 12.00
C THR A 381 25.23 23.42 11.90
N LYS A 382 24.79 24.52 12.54
CA LYS A 382 23.38 24.92 12.74
C LYS A 382 22.67 25.57 11.52
N ASP A 383 23.24 25.51 10.31
CA ASP A 383 22.69 26.20 9.14
C ASP A 383 21.90 25.24 8.23
N PRO A 384 20.54 25.33 8.18
CA PRO A 384 19.71 24.50 7.32
C PRO A 384 19.87 24.77 5.82
N PHE A 385 20.59 25.85 5.43
CA PHE A 385 20.90 26.15 4.03
C PHE A 385 22.28 25.63 3.58
N ASN A 386 23.03 24.99 4.48
CA ASN A 386 24.30 24.37 4.12
C ASN A 386 24.05 23.08 3.32
N MET A 387 24.10 23.17 1.98
CA MET A 387 23.82 22.06 1.07
C MET A 387 24.68 20.80 1.28
N GLY A 388 25.89 20.95 1.86
CA GLY A 388 26.73 19.81 2.25
C GLY A 388 26.07 18.88 3.27
N TYR A 389 25.04 19.36 3.96
CA TYR A 389 24.22 18.63 4.94
C TYR A 389 23.35 17.55 4.29
N TYR A 390 22.75 17.82 3.12
CA TYR A 390 21.78 16.93 2.48
C TYR A 390 22.38 15.96 1.45
N ASP A 391 23.68 16.06 1.15
CA ASP A 391 24.36 15.17 0.21
C ASP A 391 24.20 13.68 0.58
N ALA A 392 24.24 13.35 1.87
CA ALA A 392 23.99 11.99 2.33
C ALA A 392 22.55 11.55 2.06
N ASP A 393 21.57 12.45 2.21
CA ASP A 393 20.16 12.16 1.96
C ASP A 393 19.87 11.97 0.47
N PHE A 394 20.52 12.75 -0.41
CA PHE A 394 20.45 12.52 -1.85
C PHE A 394 21.02 11.15 -2.27
N SER A 395 22.16 10.74 -1.72
CA SER A 395 22.70 9.39 -1.94
C SER A 395 21.75 8.30 -1.43
N ARG A 396 21.12 8.50 -0.27
CA ARG A 396 20.15 7.56 0.34
C ARG A 396 18.86 7.45 -0.45
N LEU A 397 18.43 8.52 -1.12
CA LEU A 397 17.34 8.49 -2.08
C LEU A 397 17.75 7.92 -3.45
N GLY A 398 19.01 7.50 -3.63
CA GLY A 398 19.50 7.01 -4.91
C GLY A 398 19.60 8.10 -5.99
N TRP A 399 19.58 9.37 -5.58
CA TRP A 399 19.65 10.54 -6.47
C TRP A 399 21.08 11.05 -6.63
N GLY A 400 21.96 10.69 -5.71
CA GLY A 400 23.39 10.94 -5.78
C GLY A 400 24.22 9.66 -5.90
N PRO A 401 25.54 9.77 -6.14
CA PRO A 401 26.44 8.64 -6.09
C PRO A 401 26.41 7.94 -4.72
N LYS A 402 26.65 6.63 -4.67
CA LYS A 402 26.73 5.89 -3.39
C LYS A 402 27.77 6.52 -2.46
N LEU A 403 27.50 6.43 -1.15
CA LEU A 403 28.42 6.85 -0.10
C LEU A 403 29.76 6.10 -0.26
N ASP A 404 30.87 6.84 -0.26
CA ASP A 404 32.26 6.38 -0.38
C ASP A 404 32.71 5.94 -1.79
N THR A 405 32.14 6.57 -2.81
CA THR A 405 32.61 6.41 -4.20
C THR A 405 33.54 7.55 -4.62
N PRO A 406 34.51 7.31 -5.53
CA PRO A 406 35.33 8.37 -6.13
C PRO A 406 34.49 9.48 -6.78
N CYS A 407 33.34 9.11 -7.37
CA CYS A 407 32.38 10.04 -7.95
C CYS A 407 31.83 11.02 -6.90
N ARG A 408 31.41 10.52 -5.72
CA ARG A 408 30.96 11.38 -4.60
C ARG A 408 32.06 12.32 -4.13
N ASN A 409 33.29 11.81 -3.98
CA ASN A 409 34.42 12.62 -3.52
C ASN A 409 34.72 13.75 -4.52
N ALA A 410 34.71 13.44 -5.82
CA ALA A 410 34.88 14.44 -6.88
C ALA A 410 33.75 15.47 -6.88
N LEU A 411 32.50 15.06 -6.68
CA LEU A 411 31.34 15.96 -6.58
C LEU A 411 31.52 16.93 -5.40
N ARG A 412 31.84 16.41 -4.22
CA ARG A 412 32.04 17.21 -3.00
C ARG A 412 33.22 18.17 -3.12
N SER A 413 34.35 17.72 -3.65
CA SER A 413 35.56 18.56 -3.72
C SER A 413 35.44 19.70 -4.72
N ASN A 414 34.67 19.52 -5.80
CA ASN A 414 34.62 20.48 -6.91
C ASN A 414 33.29 21.25 -7.00
N PHE A 415 32.19 20.73 -6.44
CA PHE A 415 30.84 21.25 -6.63
C PHE A 415 30.02 21.23 -5.32
N HIS A 416 30.46 22.02 -4.34
CA HIS A 416 29.97 22.04 -2.94
C HIS A 416 28.47 22.32 -2.75
N HIS A 417 27.76 22.73 -3.79
CA HIS A 417 26.32 23.04 -3.77
C HIS A 417 25.54 22.42 -4.95
N ALA A 418 26.12 21.44 -5.64
CA ALA A 418 25.42 20.77 -6.72
C ALA A 418 24.21 19.99 -6.19
N MET A 419 23.04 20.24 -6.76
CA MET A 419 21.85 19.43 -6.54
C MET A 419 21.73 18.37 -7.63
N PRO A 420 21.29 17.14 -7.30
CA PRO A 420 20.96 16.16 -8.30
C PRO A 420 19.91 16.70 -9.27
N GLY A 421 20.24 16.69 -10.56
CA GLY A 421 19.30 16.93 -11.63
C GLY A 421 19.02 15.63 -12.37
N LYS A 422 17.75 15.35 -12.66
CA LYS A 422 17.40 14.31 -13.62
C LYS A 422 17.41 14.96 -15.01
N ALA A 423 18.32 14.51 -15.87
CA ALA A 423 18.37 14.93 -17.28
C ALA A 423 17.25 14.28 -18.08
#